data_AF-B6UB72-F1
#
_entry.id   AF-B6UB72-F1
#
_cell.length_a   1.000
_cell.length_b   1.000
_cell.length_c   1.000
_cell.angle_alpha   90.00
_cell.angle_beta   90.00
_cell.angle_gamma   90.00
#
_symmetry.space_group_name_H-M   'P 1'
#
loop_
_entity.id
_entity.type
_entity.pdbx_description
1 polymer ?
#
loop_
_entity_poly.entity_id
_entity_poly.type
_entity_poly.pdbx_seq_one_letter_code
_entity_poly.pdbx_strand_id
1 'polypeptide(L)'
;MGCLLPDQAFVRLRNRTYGMYLYAHEDGAAVVLKPHRACLQTVWQLHRILRADRNLNYILFRSAAYGRYLTLSRETSPIYPGHSHQVNHTFQGVYETPMQDDVLWVIACADNLHAVIFHATYRVLRSSPSNMLLFGHAFVVGDIYHPVNYGTTIHWTVEEIPVRPEPPVIHLPTDCPFVTSGYLARGIIYMRADDHGNVNPRSRGCWLFYGNCLLQLRADLAKLLKEPADCITLCVRAGSQGRLTPLVIDLPSNDSDMEIIVLTTMSPAVLALRHPDVDAW
;
A
#
# COMPACT_ATOMS: atom_id res chain seq x y z
N MET A 1 16.16 -21.65 -5.62
CA MET A 1 16.51 -20.81 -4.44
C MET A 1 15.83 -19.46 -4.67
N GLY A 2 14.92 -19.05 -3.80
CA GLY A 2 13.89 -18.03 -4.05
C GLY A 2 12.55 -18.69 -3.70
N CYS A 3 11.65 -18.17 -2.87
CA CYS A 3 11.22 -16.79 -2.62
C CYS A 3 11.12 -16.50 -1.10
N LEU A 4 12.24 -16.56 -0.35
CA LEU A 4 12.26 -16.20 1.08
C LEU A 4 12.75 -14.77 1.25
N LEU A 5 11.96 -13.81 0.76
CA LEU A 5 12.22 -12.40 1.05
C LEU A 5 11.96 -12.13 2.54
N PRO A 6 12.87 -11.41 3.23
CA PRO A 6 12.73 -11.14 4.65
C PRO A 6 11.54 -10.23 4.94
N ASP A 7 11.14 -10.19 6.20
CA ASP A 7 10.17 -9.20 6.65
C ASP A 7 10.71 -7.77 6.40
N GLN A 8 9.80 -6.84 6.10
CA GLN A 8 10.10 -5.47 5.72
C GLN A 8 10.89 -5.26 4.42
N ALA A 9 11.13 -6.32 3.62
CA ALA A 9 11.68 -6.16 2.28
C ALA A 9 10.74 -5.32 1.40
N PHE A 10 11.30 -4.49 0.53
CA PHE A 10 10.53 -3.75 -0.47
C PHE A 10 10.56 -4.51 -1.79
N VAL A 11 9.43 -4.58 -2.47
CA VAL A 11 9.30 -5.27 -3.75
C VAL A 11 8.44 -4.49 -4.73
N ARG A 12 8.63 -4.77 -6.02
CA ARG A 12 7.64 -4.54 -7.07
C ARG A 12 7.12 -5.86 -7.59
N LEU A 13 5.87 -5.86 -8.02
CA LEU A 13 5.24 -7.00 -8.65
C LEU A 13 4.99 -6.68 -10.12
N ARG A 14 5.82 -7.24 -11.01
CA ARG A 14 5.71 -7.03 -12.45
C ARG A 14 4.98 -8.19 -13.09
N ASN A 15 3.90 -7.89 -13.79
CA ASN A 15 3.13 -8.91 -14.49
C ASN A 15 3.87 -9.40 -15.75
N ARG A 16 3.92 -10.71 -15.97
CA ARG A 16 4.60 -11.32 -17.12
C ARG A 16 3.91 -11.04 -18.46
N THR A 17 2.57 -10.99 -18.49
CA THR A 17 1.82 -10.78 -19.75
C THR A 17 1.99 -9.36 -20.27
N TYR A 18 1.80 -8.37 -19.41
CA TYR A 18 1.75 -6.96 -19.81
C TYR A 18 3.03 -6.19 -19.53
N GLY A 19 3.96 -6.75 -18.75
CA GLY A 19 5.17 -6.06 -18.32
C GLY A 19 4.92 -4.86 -17.39
N MET A 20 3.68 -4.71 -16.89
CA MET A 20 3.21 -3.63 -16.01
C MET A 20 3.32 -4.01 -14.53
N TYR A 21 3.36 -3.01 -13.66
CA TYR A 21 3.53 -3.19 -12.22
C TYR A 21 2.22 -3.02 -11.45
N LEU A 22 2.07 -3.79 -10.37
CA LEU A 22 0.99 -3.61 -9.40
C LEU A 22 1.15 -2.26 -8.69
N TYR A 23 0.14 -1.40 -8.85
CA TYR A 23 0.19 0.02 -8.52
C TYR A 23 -0.95 0.40 -7.57
N ALA A 24 -0.61 1.00 -6.44
CA ALA A 24 -1.53 1.61 -5.49
C ALA A 24 -2.04 2.94 -6.05
N HIS A 25 -3.30 2.98 -6.50
CA HIS A 25 -3.85 4.14 -7.19
C HIS A 25 -3.91 5.39 -6.30
N GLU A 26 -3.78 6.57 -6.92
CA GLU A 26 -3.77 7.86 -6.24
C GLU A 26 -5.14 8.18 -5.62
N ASP A 27 -6.22 7.51 -6.02
CA ASP A 27 -7.53 7.60 -5.35
C ASP A 27 -7.54 6.97 -3.94
N GLY A 28 -6.47 6.27 -3.52
CA GLY A 28 -6.34 5.64 -2.22
C GLY A 28 -7.24 4.43 -1.98
N ALA A 29 -7.88 3.92 -3.02
CA ALA A 29 -8.77 2.77 -2.99
C ALA A 29 -8.36 1.71 -4.02
N ALA A 30 -8.18 2.07 -5.29
CA ALA A 30 -7.96 1.10 -6.35
C ALA A 30 -6.53 0.53 -6.34
N VAL A 31 -6.39 -0.69 -6.82
CA VAL A 31 -5.10 -1.31 -7.15
C VAL A 31 -5.12 -1.72 -8.63
N VAL A 32 -4.24 -1.09 -9.41
CA VAL A 32 -4.21 -1.16 -10.87
C VAL A 32 -2.86 -1.61 -11.39
N LEU A 33 -2.74 -1.75 -12.71
CA LEU A 33 -1.52 -2.00 -13.44
C LEU A 33 -1.08 -0.73 -14.16
N LYS A 34 0.19 -0.36 -13.98
CA LYS A 34 0.79 0.79 -14.65
C LYS A 34 2.17 0.42 -15.21
N PRO A 35 2.61 1.03 -16.32
CA PRO A 35 3.92 0.75 -16.91
C PRO A 35 5.09 1.40 -16.14
N HIS A 36 4.81 2.40 -15.31
CA HIS A 36 5.83 3.12 -14.55
C HIS A 36 6.49 2.21 -13.52
N ARG A 37 7.82 2.14 -13.52
CA ARG A 37 8.62 1.34 -12.57
C ARG A 37 9.09 2.17 -11.38
N ALA A 38 9.62 3.37 -11.64
CA ALA A 38 10.30 4.20 -10.64
C ALA A 38 9.34 5.16 -9.90
N CYS A 39 8.31 4.61 -9.25
CA CYS A 39 7.42 5.41 -8.40
C CYS A 39 6.99 4.65 -7.14
N LEU A 40 6.78 5.38 -6.05
CA LEU A 40 6.45 4.82 -4.73
C LEU A 40 5.17 3.98 -4.74
N GLN A 41 4.19 4.33 -5.57
CA GLN A 41 2.93 3.63 -5.70
C GLN A 41 3.08 2.19 -6.23
N THR A 42 4.20 1.86 -6.88
CA THR A 42 4.50 0.49 -7.32
C THR A 42 5.19 -0.36 -6.27
N VAL A 43 5.59 0.27 -5.16
CA VAL A 43 6.40 -0.35 -4.13
C VAL A 43 5.51 -0.90 -3.01
N TRP A 44 5.71 -2.17 -2.73
CA TRP A 44 5.05 -2.88 -1.66
C TRP A 44 6.09 -3.38 -0.67
N GLN A 45 5.91 -3.07 0.60
CA GLN A 45 6.71 -3.60 1.68
C GLN A 45 6.06 -4.86 2.25
N LEU A 46 6.85 -5.92 2.40
CA LEU A 46 6.37 -7.17 2.96
C LEU A 46 6.19 -7.04 4.47
N HIS A 47 4.99 -7.33 4.95
CA HIS A 47 4.70 -7.52 6.37
C HIS A 47 4.37 -9.01 6.58
N ARG A 48 5.32 -9.75 7.12
CA ARG A 48 5.21 -11.20 7.35
C ARG A 48 4.54 -11.49 8.67
N ILE A 49 3.61 -12.44 8.67
CA ILE A 49 2.94 -12.92 9.88
C ILE A 49 2.82 -14.44 9.89
N LEU A 50 2.88 -15.03 11.08
CA LEU A 50 2.62 -16.45 11.30
C LEU A 50 1.19 -16.63 11.82
N ARG A 51 0.38 -17.42 11.11
CA ARG A 51 -0.96 -17.84 11.57
C ARG A 51 -0.84 -19.22 12.20
N ALA A 52 -0.77 -19.24 13.53
CA ALA A 52 -0.56 -20.47 14.30
C ALA A 52 -1.68 -21.52 14.10
N ASP A 53 -2.92 -21.06 13.88
CA ASP A 53 -4.09 -21.89 13.59
C ASP A 53 -3.96 -22.66 12.27
N ARG A 54 -3.28 -22.08 11.27
CA ARG A 54 -3.06 -22.71 9.95
C ARG A 54 -1.65 -23.27 9.79
N ASN A 55 -0.76 -23.01 10.74
CA ASN A 55 0.67 -23.29 10.67
C ASN A 55 1.31 -22.79 9.36
N LEU A 56 0.86 -21.63 8.87
CA LEU A 56 1.29 -21.05 7.60
C LEU A 56 1.80 -19.62 7.80
N ASN A 57 2.86 -19.30 7.06
CA ASN A 57 3.39 -17.96 6.97
C ASN A 57 2.68 -17.20 5.86
N TYR A 58 2.07 -16.08 6.22
CA TYR A 58 1.43 -15.17 5.28
C TYR A 58 2.25 -13.90 5.11
N ILE A 59 2.01 -13.24 3.99
CA ILE A 59 2.57 -11.95 3.63
C ILE A 59 1.40 -10.98 3.45
N LEU A 60 1.52 -9.82 4.06
CA LEU A 60 0.68 -8.66 3.82
C LEU A 60 1.51 -7.71 2.95
N PHE A 61 1.00 -7.34 1.77
CA PHE A 61 1.66 -6.33 0.94
C PHE A 61 1.21 -4.95 1.39
N ARG A 62 2.11 -4.17 1.98
CA ARG A 62 1.85 -2.81 2.44
C ARG A 62 2.37 -1.80 1.42
N SER A 63 1.51 -0.95 0.87
CA SER A 63 1.91 0.15 -0.02
C SER A 63 2.91 1.06 0.68
N ALA A 64 4.07 1.29 0.06
CA ALA A 64 5.05 2.26 0.57
C ALA A 64 4.60 3.71 0.37
N ALA A 65 3.65 3.96 -0.55
CA ALA A 65 3.11 5.29 -0.79
C ALA A 65 2.10 5.71 0.29
N TYR A 66 1.16 4.82 0.63
CA TYR A 66 -0.01 5.17 1.46
C TYR A 66 -0.16 4.33 2.73
N GLY A 67 0.76 3.39 2.97
CA GLY A 67 0.74 2.50 4.15
C GLY A 67 -0.42 1.51 4.22
N ARG A 68 -1.33 1.54 3.23
CA ARG A 68 -2.48 0.64 3.08
C ARG A 68 -2.05 -0.72 2.56
N TYR A 69 -2.87 -1.74 2.83
CA TYR A 69 -2.58 -3.12 2.48
C TYR A 69 -3.29 -3.53 1.20
N LEU A 70 -2.67 -4.42 0.42
CA LEU A 70 -3.33 -5.11 -0.67
C LEU A 70 -4.42 -6.01 -0.09
N THR A 71 -5.68 -5.69 -0.35
CA THR A 71 -6.83 -6.36 0.25
C THR A 71 -7.74 -6.92 -0.82
N LEU A 72 -8.34 -8.07 -0.53
CA LEU A 72 -9.34 -8.73 -1.35
C LEU A 72 -10.76 -8.20 -1.03
N SER A 73 -11.53 -7.80 -2.05
CA SER A 73 -12.94 -7.47 -1.85
C SER A 73 -13.73 -8.67 -1.31
N ARG A 74 -14.61 -8.45 -0.33
CA ARG A 74 -15.48 -9.53 0.20
C ARG A 74 -16.51 -9.96 -0.82
N GLU A 75 -17.08 -9.00 -1.51
CA GLU A 75 -18.09 -9.21 -2.54
C GLU A 75 -17.42 -9.43 -3.89
N THR A 76 -18.03 -10.29 -4.68
CA THR A 76 -17.69 -10.50 -6.07
C THR A 76 -18.50 -9.57 -6.94
N SER A 77 -17.87 -8.95 -7.92
CA SER A 77 -18.53 -8.08 -8.89
C SER A 77 -18.42 -8.69 -10.28
N PRO A 78 -19.43 -8.52 -11.14
CA PRO A 78 -19.30 -8.97 -12.52
C PRO A 78 -18.21 -8.16 -13.20
N ILE A 79 -17.43 -8.81 -14.07
CA ILE A 79 -16.39 -8.12 -14.84
C ILE A 79 -17.02 -7.05 -15.76
N TYR A 80 -18.25 -7.29 -16.23
CA TYR A 80 -19.04 -6.36 -17.03
C TYR A 80 -20.53 -6.47 -16.69
N PRO A 81 -21.33 -5.42 -16.94
CA PRO A 81 -22.79 -5.52 -16.94
C PRO A 81 -23.25 -6.69 -17.82
N GLY A 82 -24.03 -7.61 -17.26
CA GLY A 82 -24.58 -8.76 -17.98
C GLY A 82 -23.67 -9.99 -18.11
N HIS A 83 -22.45 -9.98 -17.55
CA HIS A 83 -21.61 -11.19 -17.47
C HIS A 83 -21.88 -11.98 -16.18
N SER A 84 -21.98 -13.31 -16.30
CA SER A 84 -22.21 -14.22 -15.17
C SER A 84 -20.95 -14.48 -14.33
N HIS A 85 -19.76 -14.28 -14.91
CA HIS A 85 -18.50 -14.47 -14.19
C HIS A 85 -18.25 -13.32 -13.21
N GLN A 86 -18.37 -13.64 -11.92
CA GLN A 86 -18.09 -12.73 -10.84
C GLN A 86 -16.65 -12.91 -10.34
N VAL A 87 -15.97 -11.81 -10.06
CA VAL A 87 -14.58 -11.79 -9.59
C VAL A 87 -14.44 -10.93 -8.35
N ASN A 88 -13.47 -11.23 -7.50
CA ASN A 88 -13.04 -10.28 -6.48
C ASN A 88 -12.03 -9.33 -7.09
N HIS A 89 -12.06 -8.07 -6.68
CA HIS A 89 -11.05 -7.09 -7.04
C HIS A 89 -10.12 -6.85 -5.86
N THR A 90 -8.90 -6.39 -6.15
CA THR A 90 -7.99 -5.91 -5.12
C THR A 90 -8.18 -4.42 -4.88
N PHE A 91 -8.06 -4.00 -3.64
CA PHE A 91 -8.13 -2.60 -3.23
C PHE A 91 -7.13 -2.32 -2.10
N GLN A 92 -6.99 -1.04 -1.74
CA GLN A 92 -6.11 -0.55 -0.69
C GLN A 92 -6.86 -0.48 0.66
N GLY A 93 -6.73 -1.53 1.47
CA GLY A 93 -7.40 -1.65 2.76
C GLY A 93 -6.54 -1.30 3.98
N VAL A 94 -7.15 -1.41 5.14
CA VAL A 94 -6.52 -1.27 6.46
C VAL A 94 -6.29 -2.65 7.09
N TYR A 95 -5.38 -2.74 8.06
CA TYR A 95 -5.17 -3.95 8.85
C TYR A 95 -5.54 -3.68 10.31
N GLU A 96 -6.72 -4.16 10.71
CA GLU A 96 -7.35 -3.79 12.00
C GLU A 96 -7.27 -4.86 13.07
N THR A 97 -7.21 -6.13 12.69
CA THR A 97 -7.21 -7.23 13.64
C THR A 97 -6.29 -8.35 13.20
N PRO A 98 -5.59 -9.02 14.13
CA PRO A 98 -4.86 -10.24 13.83
C PRO A 98 -5.74 -11.37 13.29
N MET A 99 -7.07 -11.27 13.31
CA MET A 99 -7.95 -12.29 12.71
C MET A 99 -8.36 -11.96 11.26
N GLN A 100 -7.88 -10.84 10.72
CA GLN A 100 -8.25 -10.39 9.39
C GLN A 100 -7.59 -11.27 8.32
N ASP A 101 -8.41 -11.78 7.40
CA ASP A 101 -8.02 -12.76 6.37
C ASP A 101 -7.94 -12.16 4.95
N ASP A 102 -8.64 -11.05 4.69
CA ASP A 102 -8.73 -10.42 3.37
C ASP A 102 -7.43 -9.72 2.91
N VAL A 103 -6.43 -9.62 3.79
CA VAL A 103 -5.10 -9.07 3.52
C VAL A 103 -4.01 -10.14 3.41
N LEU A 104 -4.38 -11.43 3.48
CA LEU A 104 -3.42 -12.52 3.57
C LEU A 104 -3.06 -13.08 2.21
N TRP A 105 -1.76 -13.06 1.92
CA TRP A 105 -1.21 -13.56 0.67
C TRP A 105 -0.08 -14.55 0.88
N VAL A 106 0.15 -15.40 -0.13
CA VAL A 106 1.23 -16.38 -0.22
C VAL A 106 1.90 -16.23 -1.57
N ILE A 107 3.22 -16.16 -1.58
CA ILE A 107 4.02 -16.15 -2.81
C ILE A 107 4.54 -17.57 -3.03
N ALA A 108 4.14 -18.21 -4.12
CA ALA A 108 4.65 -19.50 -4.53
C ALA A 108 5.49 -19.34 -5.80
N CYS A 109 6.75 -19.74 -5.77
CA CYS A 109 7.60 -19.64 -6.95
C CYS A 109 7.12 -20.64 -8.00
N ALA A 110 6.80 -20.16 -9.20
CA ALA A 110 6.38 -20.99 -10.32
C ALA A 110 7.59 -21.48 -11.11
N ASP A 111 8.60 -20.62 -11.26
CA ASP A 111 9.90 -20.94 -11.85
C ASP A 111 11.00 -20.05 -11.22
N ASN A 112 12.19 -19.98 -11.82
CA ASN A 112 13.32 -19.19 -11.31
C ASN A 112 13.12 -17.67 -11.39
N LEU A 113 12.15 -17.20 -12.18
CA LEU A 113 11.90 -15.78 -12.46
C LEU A 113 10.51 -15.32 -12.03
N HIS A 114 9.53 -16.24 -12.00
CA HIS A 114 8.13 -15.91 -11.78
C HIS A 114 7.58 -16.62 -10.56
N ALA A 115 6.68 -15.92 -9.89
CA ALA A 115 5.85 -16.43 -8.81
C ALA A 115 4.36 -16.29 -9.16
N VAL A 116 3.56 -17.13 -8.52
CA VAL A 116 2.10 -17.01 -8.44
C VAL A 116 1.77 -16.56 -7.03
N ILE A 117 0.91 -15.55 -6.94
CA ILE A 117 0.49 -14.96 -5.67
C ILE A 117 -0.92 -15.44 -5.36
N PHE A 118 -1.05 -16.18 -4.28
CA PHE A 118 -2.31 -16.72 -3.78
C PHE A 118 -2.83 -15.86 -2.64
N HIS A 119 -4.13 -15.60 -2.63
CA HIS A 119 -4.82 -15.15 -1.43
C HIS A 119 -5.05 -16.34 -0.49
N ALA A 120 -5.25 -16.10 0.81
CA ALA A 120 -5.53 -17.15 1.80
C ALA A 120 -6.80 -17.98 1.53
N THR A 121 -7.67 -17.51 0.63
CA THR A 121 -8.83 -18.25 0.11
C THR A 121 -8.48 -19.16 -1.08
N TYR A 122 -7.20 -19.37 -1.35
CA TYR A 122 -6.66 -20.16 -2.47
C TYR A 122 -6.98 -19.61 -3.87
N ARG A 123 -7.43 -18.36 -3.95
CA ARG A 123 -7.64 -17.64 -5.21
C ARG A 123 -6.35 -16.97 -5.66
N VAL A 124 -6.18 -16.76 -6.96
CA VAL A 124 -4.94 -16.30 -7.58
C VAL A 124 -5.04 -14.84 -7.99
N LEU A 125 -4.01 -14.06 -7.67
CA LEU A 125 -3.84 -12.70 -8.16
C LEU A 125 -3.53 -12.72 -9.67
N ARG A 126 -4.39 -12.07 -10.44
CA ARG A 126 -4.37 -12.07 -11.90
C ARG A 126 -4.43 -10.64 -12.43
N SER A 127 -3.60 -10.37 -13.44
CA SER A 127 -3.72 -9.17 -14.26
C SER A 127 -4.89 -9.28 -15.25
N SER A 128 -5.61 -8.19 -15.48
CA SER A 128 -6.62 -8.11 -16.54
C SER A 128 -6.14 -7.25 -17.72
N PRO A 129 -6.59 -7.51 -18.97
CA PRO A 129 -6.28 -6.66 -20.11
C PRO A 129 -6.78 -5.23 -19.91
N SER A 130 -5.99 -4.27 -20.38
CA SER A 130 -6.29 -2.83 -20.34
C SER A 130 -7.49 -2.38 -21.19
N ASN A 131 -8.05 -3.24 -22.06
CA ASN A 131 -9.20 -2.91 -22.92
C ASN A 131 -10.58 -3.14 -22.27
N MET A 132 -10.62 -3.68 -21.04
CA MET A 132 -11.85 -3.72 -20.25
C MET A 132 -12.20 -2.28 -19.86
N LEU A 133 -13.22 -1.72 -20.51
CA LEU A 133 -13.54 -0.28 -20.71
C LEU A 133 -13.55 0.67 -19.50
N LEU A 134 -13.19 0.24 -18.28
CA LEU A 134 -13.08 1.15 -17.15
C LEU A 134 -11.71 1.19 -16.48
N PHE A 135 -10.92 0.12 -16.31
CA PHE A 135 -9.59 0.22 -15.67
C PHE A 135 -8.71 -1.02 -15.84
N GLY A 136 -7.39 -0.82 -15.94
CA GLY A 136 -6.37 -1.88 -15.82
C GLY A 136 -6.22 -2.38 -14.38
N HIS A 137 -7.28 -2.90 -13.78
CA HIS A 137 -7.29 -3.38 -12.40
C HIS A 137 -6.56 -4.72 -12.24
N ALA A 138 -6.02 -4.94 -11.04
CA ALA A 138 -5.67 -6.29 -10.60
C ALA A 138 -6.89 -6.96 -9.95
N PHE A 139 -7.13 -8.22 -10.33
CA PHE A 139 -8.25 -9.00 -9.82
C PHE A 139 -7.73 -10.28 -9.16
N VAL A 140 -8.60 -10.87 -8.37
CA VAL A 140 -8.36 -12.19 -7.82
C VAL A 140 -9.41 -13.14 -8.39
N VAL A 141 -8.90 -14.12 -9.12
CA VAL A 141 -9.72 -15.13 -9.78
C VAL A 141 -9.54 -16.45 -9.06
N GLY A 142 -10.61 -17.22 -8.97
CA GLY A 142 -10.54 -18.58 -8.49
C GLY A 142 -11.80 -19.34 -8.84
N ASP A 143 -11.61 -20.37 -9.64
CA ASP A 143 -12.31 -21.63 -9.41
C ASP A 143 -11.30 -22.76 -9.60
N ILE A 144 -10.86 -23.38 -8.49
CA ILE A 144 -9.95 -24.54 -8.53
C ILE A 144 -10.68 -25.74 -9.17
N TYR A 145 -12.02 -25.72 -9.21
CA TYR A 145 -12.85 -26.75 -9.81
C TYR A 145 -13.02 -26.59 -11.33
N HIS A 146 -12.72 -25.41 -11.89
CA HIS A 146 -12.71 -25.16 -13.33
C HIS A 146 -11.33 -24.61 -13.71
N PRO A 147 -10.35 -25.47 -14.04
CA PRO A 147 -9.01 -25.05 -14.39
C PRO A 147 -9.03 -24.28 -15.71
N VAL A 148 -9.32 -22.98 -15.62
CA VAL A 148 -9.08 -22.04 -16.71
C VAL A 148 -7.58 -21.88 -16.78
N ASN A 149 -7.00 -22.15 -17.95
CA ASN A 149 -5.60 -21.85 -18.19
C ASN A 149 -5.42 -20.32 -18.19
N TYR A 150 -5.06 -19.76 -17.03
CA TYR A 150 -4.84 -18.33 -16.86
C TYR A 150 -3.55 -17.84 -17.55
N GLY A 151 -2.76 -18.75 -18.13
CA GLY A 151 -1.58 -18.44 -18.91
C GLY A 151 -0.58 -17.59 -18.13
N THR A 152 0.02 -16.62 -18.81
CA THR A 152 1.04 -15.73 -18.19
C THR A 152 0.44 -14.63 -17.32
N THR A 153 -0.89 -14.47 -17.28
CA THR A 153 -1.55 -13.35 -16.57
C THR A 153 -1.53 -13.48 -15.04
N ILE A 154 -1.17 -14.67 -14.55
CA ILE A 154 -1.00 -14.98 -13.12
C ILE A 154 0.47 -15.06 -12.70
N HIS A 155 1.40 -14.89 -13.65
CA HIS A 155 2.82 -14.94 -13.38
C HIS A 155 3.34 -13.52 -13.09
N TRP A 156 3.99 -13.38 -11.95
CA TRP A 156 4.54 -12.13 -11.45
C TRP A 156 6.04 -12.29 -11.20
N THR A 157 6.84 -11.39 -11.74
CA THR A 157 8.23 -11.22 -11.29
C THR A 157 8.20 -10.39 -10.00
N VAL A 158 8.80 -10.92 -8.95
CA VAL A 158 8.98 -10.21 -7.67
C VAL A 158 10.35 -9.55 -7.71
N GLU A 159 10.39 -8.26 -8.01
CA GLU A 159 11.62 -7.47 -8.09
C GLU A 159 11.91 -6.89 -6.71
N GLU A 160 13.01 -7.30 -6.07
CA GLU A 160 13.44 -6.71 -4.79
C GLU A 160 13.96 -5.28 -5.00
N ILE A 161 13.63 -4.39 -4.08
CA ILE A 161 14.07 -3.00 -4.10
C ILE A 161 15.04 -2.79 -2.92
N PRO A 162 16.27 -2.30 -3.17
CA PRO A 162 17.19 -1.99 -2.10
C PRO A 162 16.66 -0.85 -1.22
N VAL A 163 17.15 -0.83 0.01
CA VAL A 163 16.84 0.26 0.95
C VAL A 163 17.83 1.39 0.74
N ARG A 164 17.32 2.61 0.65
CA ARG A 164 18.15 3.82 0.69
C ARG A 164 18.39 4.27 2.14
N PRO A 165 19.58 4.79 2.48
CA PRO A 165 19.89 5.25 3.83
C PRO A 165 19.08 6.46 4.27
N GLU A 166 18.79 7.37 3.33
CA GLU A 166 18.09 8.62 3.60
C GLU A 166 16.64 8.56 3.11
N PRO A 167 15.71 9.32 3.72
CA PRO A 167 14.37 9.49 3.17
C PRO A 167 14.41 9.98 1.71
N PRO A 168 13.43 9.61 0.87
CA PRO A 168 13.27 10.22 -0.44
C PRO A 168 13.16 11.73 -0.28
N VAL A 169 13.91 12.47 -1.09
CA VAL A 169 13.71 13.92 -1.18
C VAL A 169 12.30 14.12 -1.72
N ILE A 170 11.43 14.73 -0.91
CA ILE A 170 10.12 15.15 -1.40
C ILE A 170 10.40 16.23 -2.44
N HIS A 171 10.30 15.88 -3.71
CA HIS A 171 10.37 16.87 -4.78
C HIS A 171 9.20 17.83 -4.55
N LEU A 172 9.52 19.07 -4.16
CA LEU A 172 8.58 20.17 -4.09
C LEU A 172 7.83 20.19 -5.43
N PRO A 173 6.50 20.00 -5.48
CA PRO A 173 5.75 20.43 -6.64
C PRO A 173 6.08 21.91 -6.83
N THR A 174 6.69 22.27 -7.97
CA THR A 174 7.11 23.65 -8.26
C THR A 174 5.94 24.62 -8.24
N ASP A 175 4.72 24.12 -8.30
CA ASP A 175 3.53 24.80 -7.83
C ASP A 175 2.70 23.72 -7.14
N CYS A 176 2.27 23.93 -5.90
CA CYS A 176 1.06 23.26 -5.42
C CYS A 176 -0.07 23.86 -6.26
N PRO A 177 -0.59 23.20 -7.32
CA PRO A 177 -1.76 23.74 -7.95
C PRO A 177 -2.82 23.69 -6.86
N PHE A 178 -3.43 24.82 -6.53
CA PHE A 178 -4.74 24.79 -5.91
C PHE A 178 -5.57 23.92 -6.84
N VAL A 179 -5.75 22.64 -6.49
CA VAL A 179 -6.65 21.77 -7.23
C VAL A 179 -8.02 22.36 -6.96
N THR A 180 -8.50 23.12 -7.93
CA THR A 180 -9.90 23.47 -8.11
C THR A 180 -10.66 22.18 -8.40
N SER A 181 -10.85 21.36 -7.38
CA SER A 181 -11.83 20.29 -7.37
C SER A 181 -12.42 20.28 -5.97
N GLY A 182 -13.72 20.56 -5.88
CA GLY A 182 -14.42 20.90 -4.64
C GLY A 182 -14.07 20.05 -3.43
N TYR A 183 -13.71 20.71 -2.33
CA TYR A 183 -13.75 20.23 -0.95
C TYR A 183 -13.33 18.77 -0.70
N LEU A 184 -12.16 18.33 -1.19
CA LEU A 184 -11.54 17.11 -0.62
C LEU A 184 -11.22 17.40 0.86
N ALA A 185 -12.07 16.92 1.75
CA ALA A 185 -11.96 17.10 3.19
C ALA A 185 -11.94 15.72 3.85
N ARG A 186 -10.97 15.47 4.74
CA ARG A 186 -10.85 14.19 5.45
C ARG A 186 -10.54 14.41 6.93
N GLY A 187 -10.99 13.50 7.78
CA GLY A 187 -10.55 13.47 9.16
C GLY A 187 -9.10 13.02 9.25
N ILE A 188 -8.22 13.86 9.80
CA ILE A 188 -6.88 13.47 10.21
C ILE A 188 -6.92 13.17 11.70
N ILE A 189 -6.85 11.89 12.01
CA ILE A 189 -6.64 11.40 13.37
C ILE A 189 -5.13 11.41 13.59
N TYR A 190 -4.65 12.16 14.57
CA TYR A 190 -3.21 12.23 14.82
C TYR A 190 -2.85 11.95 16.26
N MET A 191 -1.67 11.38 16.46
CA MET A 191 -1.08 11.15 17.78
C MET A 191 0.42 11.44 17.73
N ARG A 192 0.93 12.10 18.77
CA ARG A 192 2.37 12.30 18.97
C ARG A 192 2.96 11.02 19.59
N ALA A 193 4.01 10.49 19.00
CA ALA A 193 4.78 9.40 19.61
C ALA A 193 5.95 9.93 20.42
N ASP A 194 6.46 9.13 21.34
CA ASP A 194 7.76 9.36 21.97
C ASP A 194 8.94 9.07 21.01
N ASP A 195 10.16 9.28 21.48
CA ASP A 195 11.39 9.07 20.70
C ASP A 195 11.61 7.62 20.28
N HIS A 196 10.91 6.66 20.90
CA HIS A 196 10.94 5.24 20.58
C HIS A 196 9.74 4.79 19.73
N GLY A 197 8.86 5.72 19.34
CA GLY A 197 7.72 5.45 18.48
C GLY A 197 6.51 4.89 19.24
N ASN A 198 6.51 4.91 20.58
CA ASN A 198 5.35 4.51 21.36
C ASN A 198 4.31 5.63 21.36
N VAL A 199 3.06 5.25 21.16
CA VAL A 199 1.94 6.17 21.05
C VAL A 199 1.03 6.02 22.26
N ASN A 200 0.66 7.14 22.89
CA ASN A 200 -0.38 7.14 23.92
C ASN A 200 -1.77 7.19 23.26
N PRO A 201 -2.62 6.16 23.37
CA PRO A 201 -3.94 6.18 22.74
C PRO A 201 -4.85 7.32 23.22
N ARG A 202 -4.57 7.89 24.41
CA ARG A 202 -5.32 9.02 24.97
C ARG A 202 -4.91 10.38 24.41
N SER A 203 -3.77 10.48 23.72
CA SER A 203 -3.33 11.73 23.08
C SER A 203 -3.88 11.89 21.66
N ARG A 204 -4.96 11.19 21.34
CA ARG A 204 -5.61 11.22 20.03
C ARG A 204 -6.26 12.57 19.79
N GLY A 205 -5.72 13.32 18.84
CA GLY A 205 -6.37 14.49 18.25
C GLY A 205 -7.08 14.12 16.95
N CYS A 206 -8.04 14.95 16.56
CA CYS A 206 -8.68 14.85 15.25
C CYS A 206 -8.98 16.25 14.72
N TRP A 207 -8.78 16.47 13.42
CA TRP A 207 -9.31 17.65 12.74
C TRP A 207 -9.66 17.33 11.29
N LEU A 208 -10.40 18.23 10.66
CA LEU A 208 -10.77 18.14 9.25
C LEU A 208 -9.74 18.82 8.35
N PHE A 209 -8.96 18.05 7.59
CA PHE A 209 -7.93 18.54 6.67
C PHE A 209 -8.51 18.73 5.27
N TYR A 210 -8.16 19.84 4.63
CA TYR A 210 -8.61 20.17 3.27
C TYR A 210 -7.46 20.03 2.27
N GLY A 211 -7.70 19.27 1.22
CA GLY A 211 -6.74 18.97 0.16
C GLY A 211 -6.00 17.65 0.35
N ASN A 212 -4.87 17.54 -0.33
CA ASN A 212 -4.04 16.34 -0.36
C ASN A 212 -2.53 16.63 -0.22
N CYS A 213 -2.11 17.90 -0.16
CA CYS A 213 -0.70 18.27 -0.10
C CYS A 213 -0.06 17.84 1.24
N LEU A 214 0.99 17.04 1.16
CA LEU A 214 1.76 16.57 2.32
C LEU A 214 2.45 17.73 3.06
N LEU A 215 2.98 18.71 2.32
CA LEU A 215 3.65 19.86 2.92
C LEU A 215 2.68 20.73 3.71
N GLN A 216 1.46 20.93 3.21
CA GLN A 216 0.39 21.62 3.92
C GLN A 216 0.00 20.84 5.19
N LEU A 217 -0.21 19.53 5.09
CA LEU A 217 -0.50 18.67 6.25
C LEU A 217 0.59 18.80 7.32
N ARG A 218 1.86 18.76 6.92
CA ARG A 218 3.01 18.90 7.83
C ARG A 218 3.03 20.26 8.49
N ALA A 219 2.81 21.34 7.75
CA ALA A 219 2.75 22.69 8.31
C ALA A 219 1.61 22.85 9.32
N ASP A 220 0.45 22.27 9.05
CA ASP A 220 -0.72 22.37 9.93
C ASP A 220 -0.55 21.52 11.20
N LEU A 221 0.01 20.32 11.10
CA LEU A 221 0.41 19.49 12.26
C LEU A 221 1.44 20.20 13.13
N ALA A 222 2.45 20.81 12.52
CA ALA A 222 3.49 21.55 13.24
C ALA A 222 2.90 22.71 14.04
N LYS A 223 2.00 23.51 13.44
CA LYS A 223 1.29 24.60 14.13
C LYS A 223 0.46 24.10 15.30
N LEU A 224 -0.29 23.01 15.12
CA LEU A 224 -1.15 22.45 16.17
C LEU A 224 -0.33 21.89 17.35
N LEU A 225 0.85 21.33 17.06
CA LEU A 225 1.79 20.86 18.08
C LEU A 225 2.65 21.97 18.67
N LYS A 226 2.65 23.17 18.08
CA LYS A 226 3.53 24.30 18.43
C LYS A 226 5.02 23.95 18.29
N GLU A 227 5.35 23.20 17.24
CA GLU A 227 6.70 22.76 16.89
C GLU A 227 7.09 23.26 15.49
N PRO A 228 8.38 23.40 15.17
CA PRO A 228 8.83 23.67 13.81
C PRO A 228 8.47 22.50 12.86
N ALA A 229 8.07 22.81 11.63
CA ALA A 229 7.66 21.79 10.66
C ALA A 229 8.80 20.84 10.29
N ASP A 230 10.03 21.32 10.22
CA ASP A 230 11.24 20.55 9.97
C ASP A 230 11.62 19.59 11.10
N CYS A 231 11.11 19.81 12.32
CA CYS A 231 11.33 18.94 13.48
C CYS A 231 10.36 17.75 13.58
N ILE A 232 9.35 17.67 12.70
CA ILE A 232 8.39 16.56 12.71
C ILE A 232 8.49 15.69 11.45
N THR A 233 8.35 14.38 11.63
CA THR A 233 8.23 13.38 10.57
C THR A 233 6.86 12.71 10.67
N LEU A 234 6.14 12.64 9.56
CA LEU A 234 4.80 12.08 9.50
C LEU A 234 4.84 10.62 9.05
N CYS A 235 4.16 9.74 9.77
CA CYS A 235 3.93 8.36 9.37
C CYS A 235 2.43 8.08 9.32
N VAL A 236 1.97 7.39 8.28
CA VAL A 236 0.60 6.87 8.22
C VAL A 236 0.54 5.47 8.86
N ARG A 237 -0.54 5.21 9.58
CA ARG A 237 -0.89 3.88 10.11
C ARG A 237 -2.24 3.44 9.58
N ALA A 238 -2.26 2.46 8.67
CA ALA A 238 -3.49 1.93 8.08
C ALA A 238 -4.08 0.82 8.95
N GLY A 239 -4.89 1.22 9.93
CA GLY A 239 -5.54 0.36 10.91
C GLY A 239 -4.68 0.04 12.13
N SER A 240 -5.31 -0.44 13.20
CA SER A 240 -4.66 -0.58 14.52
C SER A 240 -3.51 -1.60 14.56
N GLN A 241 -3.50 -2.58 13.65
CA GLN A 241 -2.41 -3.54 13.45
C GLN A 241 -1.48 -3.12 12.30
N GLY A 242 -1.77 -1.99 11.65
CA GLY A 242 -0.95 -1.38 10.63
C GLY A 242 0.42 -1.00 11.16
N ARG A 243 1.47 -1.31 10.40
CA ARG A 243 2.82 -0.80 10.70
C ARG A 243 2.94 0.66 10.24
N LEU A 244 3.80 1.43 10.88
CA LEU A 244 4.08 2.82 10.50
C LEU A 244 4.76 2.89 9.14
N THR A 245 4.22 3.72 8.25
CA THR A 245 4.78 3.96 6.91
C THR A 245 5.10 5.44 6.79
N PRO A 246 6.37 5.82 6.52
CA PRO A 246 6.73 7.22 6.32
C PRO A 246 5.90 7.84 5.19
N LEU A 247 5.25 8.98 5.46
CA LEU A 247 4.49 9.69 4.45
C LEU A 247 5.43 10.63 3.70
N VAL A 248 5.74 10.29 2.45
CA VAL A 248 6.73 10.97 1.59
C VAL A 248 6.15 11.34 0.21
N ILE A 249 4.83 11.24 0.09
CA ILE A 249 4.04 11.60 -1.09
C ILE A 249 2.74 12.27 -0.62
N ASP A 250 2.13 13.07 -1.48
CA ASP A 250 0.81 13.65 -1.25
C ASP A 250 -0.24 12.58 -0.93
N LEU A 251 -1.23 12.98 -0.15
CA LEU A 251 -2.30 12.10 0.33
C LEU A 251 -3.15 11.62 -0.86
N PRO A 252 -3.80 10.46 -0.73
CA PRO A 252 -4.67 9.97 -1.80
C PRO A 252 -5.86 10.91 -2.06
N SER A 253 -6.29 11.04 -3.31
CA SER A 253 -7.39 11.89 -3.78
C SER A 253 -8.78 11.35 -3.40
N ASN A 254 -9.05 11.16 -2.11
CA ASN A 254 -10.33 10.76 -1.54
C ASN A 254 -10.64 11.54 -0.25
N ASP A 255 -11.79 11.30 0.37
CA ASP A 255 -12.24 11.89 1.64
C ASP A 255 -12.07 10.94 2.84
N SER A 256 -11.42 9.79 2.64
CA SER A 256 -11.26 8.79 3.68
C SER A 256 -10.36 9.29 4.81
N ASP A 257 -10.83 9.09 6.04
CA ASP A 257 -10.06 9.38 7.25
C ASP A 257 -8.70 8.67 7.25
N MET A 258 -7.71 9.35 7.84
CA MET A 258 -6.34 8.84 7.93
C MET A 258 -5.82 8.98 9.36
N GLU A 259 -5.09 7.96 9.79
CA GLU A 259 -4.36 8.01 11.04
C GLU A 259 -2.88 8.35 10.80
N ILE A 260 -2.42 9.45 11.38
CA ILE A 260 -1.07 9.98 11.27
C ILE A 260 -0.37 9.96 12.63
N ILE A 261 0.75 9.24 12.70
CA ILE A 261 1.65 9.27 13.85
C ILE A 261 2.74 10.29 13.59
N VAL A 262 2.90 11.24 14.51
CA VAL A 262 3.89 12.31 14.42
C VAL A 262 5.10 11.95 15.26
N LEU A 263 6.23 11.76 14.58
CA LEU A 263 7.53 11.42 15.18
C LEU A 263 8.44 12.66 15.20
N THR A 264 9.34 12.72 16.19
CA THR A 264 10.37 13.76 16.23
C THR A 264 11.45 13.42 15.20
N THR A 265 11.76 14.34 14.29
CA THR A 265 12.83 14.13 13.32
C THR A 265 14.16 13.88 14.04
N MET A 266 14.97 12.95 13.52
CA MET A 266 16.19 12.43 14.15
C MET A 266 16.01 11.61 15.43
N SER A 267 14.78 11.30 15.85
CA SER A 267 14.58 10.36 16.97
C SER A 267 14.97 8.93 16.57
N PRO A 268 15.28 8.06 17.54
CA PRO A 268 15.50 6.63 17.30
C PRO A 268 14.40 5.97 16.47
N ALA A 269 13.13 6.32 16.70
CA ALA A 269 12.00 5.82 15.92
C ALA A 269 12.08 6.22 14.44
N VAL A 270 12.48 7.46 14.14
CA VAL A 270 12.66 7.94 12.75
C VAL A 270 13.86 7.26 12.09
N LEU A 271 14.97 7.10 12.81
CA LEU A 271 16.18 6.45 12.30
C LEU A 271 15.96 4.95 12.00
N ALA A 272 14.96 4.32 12.62
CA ALA A 272 14.56 2.95 12.35
C ALA A 272 13.63 2.80 11.12
N LEU A 273 13.10 3.91 10.58
CA LEU A 273 12.27 3.87 9.39
C LEU A 273 13.10 3.46 8.17
N ARG A 274 12.50 2.66 7.31
CA ARG A 274 13.14 2.19 6.07
C ARG A 274 12.48 2.87 4.88
N HIS A 275 13.29 3.17 3.87
CA HIS A 275 12.85 3.84 2.65
C HIS A 275 13.27 3.04 1.41
N PRO A 276 12.36 2.82 0.44
CA PRO A 276 12.73 2.13 -0.79
C PRO A 276 13.55 3.07 -1.69
N ASP A 277 14.60 2.55 -2.31
CA ASP A 277 15.26 3.22 -3.43
C ASP A 277 14.47 2.96 -4.71
N VAL A 278 13.52 3.85 -5.01
CA VAL A 278 12.62 3.66 -6.16
C VAL A 278 13.34 3.73 -7.51
N ASP A 279 14.53 4.30 -7.55
CA ASP A 279 15.29 4.48 -8.79
C ASP A 279 16.29 3.34 -9.04
N ALA A 280 16.53 2.48 -8.03
CA ALA A 280 17.40 1.33 -8.14
C ALA A 280 16.92 0.31 -9.20
N TRP A 281 17.88 -0.33 -9.88
CA TRP A 281 17.72 -1.18 -11.06
C TRP A 281 17.38 -2.64 -10.75
#